data_AF-A0AAU8RB69-F1
#
_entry.id   AF-A0AAU8RB69-F1
#
_cell.length_a   1.000
_cell.length_b   1.000
_cell.length_c   1.000
_cell.angle_alpha   90.00
_cell.angle_beta   90.00
_cell.angle_gamma   90.00
#
_symmetry.space_group_name_H-M   'P 1'
#
loop_
_entity.id
_entity.type
_entity.pdbx_description
1 polymer ?
#
loop_
_entity_poly.entity_id
_entity_poly.type
_entity_poly.pdbx_seq_one_letter_code
_entity_poly.pdbx_strand_id
1 'polypeptide(L)'
;MKKVLLLSFLASISFANAQKSDVKTSNVTTSFEQPEFLKNTKTFSYTIQDDGAYWNYTPTDENPTIASNTNGLKLSGLTQVDDNADLQILVGFIGGKLIPGQAVINLEGNYNILVLNKENKLVTRIEDHVDYQVVASSEYDMANDRKVTRARMVTSYVQKLLKTQEHLFSGSADLEIPFGLFKKTKDGAANDFNTNSQPLIDAIVANSSDTASLDKAIAYWTSQLSVDFGKKVKDKIKNKVIYANLLAAHLLKRDIAAAKKDLETVKENTGFFDMWTSSYKPLFERFESTNALENPEDMATIAVTPDCTYFTTLENGTLTYKDKTIDFSKIEITSIPEMESGMASLKTTVKPEIRIYENDQLTLRYKGDDSKEIVLSNGDQVVFKEIKGTFKPCMKEGSHYRIMNTNQFIE
;
A
#
# COMPACT_ATOMS: atom_id res chain seq x y z
N MET A 1 55.55 26.16 12.30
CA MET A 1 54.12 25.80 12.48
C MET A 1 53.45 25.22 11.22
N LYS A 2 53.80 25.60 9.99
CA LYS A 2 53.18 25.04 8.76
C LYS A 2 53.47 23.56 8.45
N LYS A 3 54.56 22.97 8.99
CA LYS A 3 54.90 21.55 8.78
C LYS A 3 54.17 20.58 9.72
N VAL A 4 53.71 21.04 10.89
CA VAL A 4 53.00 20.20 11.87
C VAL A 4 51.54 19.99 11.42
N LEU A 5 50.91 21.00 10.81
CA LEU A 5 49.54 20.90 10.29
C LEU A 5 49.41 19.87 9.14
N LEU A 6 50.45 19.73 8.30
CA LEU A 6 50.46 18.80 7.18
C LEU A 6 50.58 17.34 7.65
N LEU A 7 51.33 17.08 8.72
CA LEU A 7 51.46 15.75 9.33
C LEU A 7 50.18 15.33 10.06
N SER A 8 49.44 16.26 10.68
CA SER A 8 48.09 15.98 11.21
C SER A 8 47.05 15.75 10.12
N PHE A 9 47.22 16.32 8.92
CA PHE A 9 46.35 16.06 7.77
C PHE A 9 46.68 14.75 7.03
N LEU A 10 47.94 14.31 7.06
CA LEU A 10 48.34 12.99 6.53
C LEU A 10 48.00 11.84 7.48
N ALA A 11 48.01 12.08 8.80
CA ALA A 11 47.55 11.11 9.80
C ALA A 11 46.01 10.90 9.78
N SER A 12 45.24 11.87 9.26
CA SER A 12 43.79 11.70 9.04
C SER A 12 43.44 11.03 7.71
N ILE A 13 44.38 10.90 6.76
CA ILE A 13 44.17 10.16 5.50
C ILE A 13 44.38 8.63 5.70
N SER A 14 45.02 8.21 6.79
CA SER A 14 45.15 6.79 7.15
C SER A 14 43.82 6.12 7.58
N PHE A 15 42.72 6.86 7.67
CA PHE A 15 41.37 6.35 7.98
C PHE A 15 40.46 6.17 6.76
N ALA A 16 40.97 6.37 5.54
CA ALA A 16 40.14 6.43 4.32
C ALA A 16 39.99 5.11 3.53
N ASN A 17 40.25 3.96 4.16
CA ASN A 17 39.82 2.66 3.64
C ASN A 17 38.70 2.06 4.50
N ALA A 18 37.71 2.88 4.88
CA ALA A 18 36.50 2.39 5.51
C ALA A 18 35.79 1.43 4.54
N GLN A 19 35.57 0.20 4.99
CA GLN A 19 34.91 -0.81 4.19
C GLN A 19 33.45 -0.40 3.94
N LYS A 20 33.05 -0.24 2.67
CA LYS A 20 31.66 0.07 2.31
C LYS A 20 30.82 -1.21 2.43
N SER A 21 29.56 -1.13 2.83
CA SER A 21 28.59 -2.24 2.70
C SER A 21 27.91 -2.20 1.33
N ASP A 22 27.50 -3.35 0.81
CA ASP A 22 26.46 -3.46 -0.22
C ASP A 22 25.25 -4.09 0.44
N VAL A 23 24.12 -3.39 0.42
CA VAL A 23 22.84 -4.04 0.67
C VAL A 23 22.15 -4.08 -0.68
N LYS A 24 21.88 -5.28 -1.16
CA LYS A 24 21.23 -5.52 -2.46
C LYS A 24 19.88 -6.17 -2.22
N THR A 25 18.90 -5.72 -2.97
CA THR A 25 17.57 -6.32 -2.99
C THR A 25 17.61 -7.59 -3.85
N SER A 26 17.10 -8.68 -3.29
CA SER A 26 16.88 -9.94 -4.00
C SER A 26 15.38 -10.19 -4.14
N ASN A 27 14.97 -10.77 -5.26
CA ASN A 27 13.60 -11.24 -5.44
C ASN A 27 13.45 -12.61 -4.78
N VAL A 28 12.46 -12.72 -3.90
CA VAL A 28 12.17 -13.92 -3.12
C VAL A 28 10.69 -14.21 -3.20
N THR A 29 10.31 -15.36 -3.77
CA THR A 29 8.93 -15.83 -3.72
C THR A 29 8.67 -16.46 -2.36
N THR A 30 7.61 -16.03 -1.67
CA THR A 30 7.23 -16.61 -0.37
C THR A 30 5.76 -16.96 -0.30
N SER A 31 5.44 -17.91 0.57
CA SER A 31 4.07 -18.33 0.84
C SER A 31 3.51 -17.61 2.07
N PHE A 32 2.22 -17.31 2.03
CA PHE A 32 1.49 -16.66 3.11
C PHE A 32 0.34 -17.56 3.55
N GLU A 33 0.06 -17.58 4.85
CA GLU A 33 -1.17 -18.20 5.34
C GLU A 33 -2.34 -17.30 4.98
N GLN A 34 -3.24 -17.82 4.15
CA GLN A 34 -4.49 -17.15 3.85
C GLN A 34 -5.56 -17.49 4.90
N PRO A 35 -6.41 -16.53 5.27
CA PRO A 35 -7.67 -16.81 5.96
C PRO A 35 -8.45 -17.90 5.23
N GLU A 36 -9.15 -18.76 5.99
CA GLU A 36 -9.83 -19.95 5.43
C GLU A 36 -10.81 -19.60 4.30
N PHE A 37 -11.51 -18.48 4.44
CA PHE A 37 -12.49 -18.02 3.45
C PHE A 37 -11.86 -17.57 2.11
N LEU A 38 -10.54 -17.31 2.06
CA LEU A 38 -9.81 -16.93 0.84
C LEU A 38 -9.07 -18.10 0.17
N LYS A 39 -8.88 -19.22 0.86
CA LYS A 39 -8.11 -20.37 0.33
C LYS A 39 -8.68 -20.98 -0.96
N ASN A 40 -9.99 -20.80 -1.19
CA ASN A 40 -10.70 -21.36 -2.34
C ASN A 40 -11.02 -20.31 -3.41
N THR A 41 -10.50 -19.10 -3.29
CA THR A 41 -10.69 -18.04 -4.28
C THR A 41 -9.99 -18.42 -5.59
N LYS A 42 -10.76 -18.51 -6.68
CA LYS A 42 -10.26 -18.86 -8.02
C LYS A 42 -10.63 -17.83 -9.08
N THR A 43 -11.66 -17.03 -8.82
CA THR A 43 -12.24 -16.11 -9.79
C THR A 43 -12.34 -14.70 -9.22
N PHE A 44 -12.23 -13.69 -10.09
CA PHE A 44 -12.51 -12.30 -9.73
C PHE A 44 -13.31 -11.61 -10.83
N SER A 45 -14.14 -10.63 -10.46
CA SER A 45 -14.73 -9.67 -11.40
C SER A 45 -14.06 -8.31 -11.23
N TYR A 46 -14.06 -7.52 -12.29
CA TYR A 46 -13.39 -6.22 -12.33
C TYR A 46 -14.31 -5.17 -12.93
N THR A 47 -14.48 -4.06 -12.21
CA THR A 47 -15.29 -2.94 -12.67
C THR A 47 -14.60 -1.63 -12.36
N ILE A 48 -14.44 -0.79 -13.39
CA ILE A 48 -14.16 0.63 -13.21
C ILE A 48 -15.51 1.33 -13.06
N GLN A 49 -15.74 1.91 -11.89
CA GLN A 49 -16.95 2.64 -11.57
C GLN A 49 -16.91 4.07 -12.13
N ASP A 50 -18.09 4.59 -12.46
CA ASP A 50 -18.29 5.97 -12.93
C ASP A 50 -19.13 6.73 -11.91
N ASP A 51 -18.65 7.91 -11.49
CA ASP A 51 -19.44 8.85 -10.67
C ASP A 51 -20.43 9.67 -11.52
N GLY A 52 -20.47 9.41 -12.83
CA GLY A 52 -21.32 10.07 -13.82
C GLY A 52 -20.76 11.39 -14.34
N ALA A 53 -19.74 11.94 -13.68
CA ALA A 53 -19.12 13.22 -14.06
C ALA A 53 -17.75 13.01 -14.71
N TYR A 54 -16.96 12.07 -14.21
CA TYR A 54 -15.55 11.93 -14.54
C TYR A 54 -15.30 11.22 -15.87
N TRP A 55 -15.92 10.05 -16.06
CA TRP A 55 -15.71 9.26 -17.28
C TRP A 55 -16.66 9.68 -18.39
N ASN A 56 -17.84 10.18 -18.02
CA ASN A 56 -18.92 10.55 -18.94
C ASN A 56 -19.14 9.41 -19.96
N TYR A 57 -19.22 8.18 -19.46
CA TYR A 57 -19.27 6.98 -20.29
C TYR A 57 -20.71 6.60 -20.60
N THR A 58 -20.98 6.23 -21.85
CA THR A 58 -22.28 5.68 -22.25
C THR A 58 -22.06 4.22 -22.66
N PRO A 59 -22.58 3.26 -21.88
CA PRO A 59 -22.50 1.84 -22.22
C PRO A 59 -23.06 1.51 -23.59
N THR A 60 -22.45 0.56 -24.28
CA THR A 60 -22.93 -0.03 -25.54
C THR A 60 -22.93 -1.55 -25.43
N ASP A 61 -23.58 -2.24 -26.37
CA ASP A 61 -23.57 -3.71 -26.39
C ASP A 61 -22.16 -4.29 -26.55
N GLU A 62 -21.31 -3.62 -27.35
CA GLU A 62 -19.91 -4.00 -27.54
C GLU A 62 -19.05 -3.67 -26.34
N ASN A 63 -19.39 -2.61 -25.60
CA ASN A 63 -18.65 -2.15 -24.44
C ASN A 63 -19.64 -1.81 -23.29
N PRO A 64 -20.11 -2.82 -22.52
CA PRO A 64 -21.11 -2.58 -21.49
C PRO A 64 -20.55 -1.84 -20.26
N THR A 65 -19.22 -1.80 -20.08
CA THR A 65 -18.57 -1.13 -18.95
C THR A 65 -17.34 -0.34 -19.41
N ILE A 66 -16.82 0.56 -18.58
CA ILE A 66 -15.54 1.25 -18.88
C ILE A 66 -14.42 0.20 -18.98
N ALA A 67 -14.43 -0.82 -18.12
CA ALA A 67 -13.43 -1.87 -18.08
C ALA A 67 -13.39 -2.74 -19.34
N SER A 68 -14.50 -2.89 -20.09
CA SER A 68 -14.53 -3.69 -21.34
C SER A 68 -13.66 -3.09 -22.46
N ASN A 69 -13.30 -1.81 -22.35
CA ASN A 69 -12.38 -1.12 -23.25
C ASN A 69 -10.90 -1.51 -23.04
N THR A 70 -10.64 -2.45 -22.13
CA THR A 70 -9.30 -2.84 -21.69
C THR A 70 -9.11 -4.34 -21.85
N ASN A 71 -7.86 -4.80 -21.73
CA ASN A 71 -7.55 -6.24 -21.70
C ASN A 71 -7.87 -6.89 -20.34
N GLY A 72 -8.56 -6.19 -19.42
CA GLY A 72 -8.82 -6.64 -18.06
C GLY A 72 -7.58 -6.66 -17.17
N LEU A 73 -7.72 -7.26 -15.99
CA LEU A 73 -6.63 -7.46 -15.04
C LEU A 73 -6.07 -8.88 -15.17
N LYS A 74 -4.79 -9.05 -14.82
CA LYS A 74 -4.14 -10.35 -14.67
C LYS A 74 -3.56 -10.47 -13.28
N LEU A 75 -4.21 -11.29 -12.44
CA LEU A 75 -3.80 -11.58 -11.07
C LEU A 75 -3.38 -13.05 -10.97
N SER A 76 -2.24 -13.35 -10.35
CA SER A 76 -1.73 -14.72 -10.33
C SER A 76 -2.69 -15.65 -9.60
N GLY A 77 -2.92 -16.84 -10.18
CA GLY A 77 -3.80 -17.85 -9.61
C GLY A 77 -5.30 -17.56 -9.74
N LEU A 78 -5.70 -16.40 -10.29
CA LEU A 78 -7.11 -16.04 -10.44
C LEU A 78 -7.53 -15.87 -11.91
N THR A 79 -8.77 -16.26 -12.20
CA THR A 79 -9.40 -16.09 -13.51
C THR A 79 -10.42 -14.96 -13.47
N GLN A 80 -10.36 -14.03 -14.43
CA GLN A 80 -11.38 -13.00 -14.54
C GLN A 80 -12.70 -13.61 -15.07
N VAL A 81 -13.82 -13.27 -14.44
CA VAL A 81 -15.19 -13.60 -14.88
C VAL A 81 -16.06 -12.35 -14.77
N ASP A 82 -17.13 -12.28 -15.56
CA ASP A 82 -18.00 -11.09 -15.59
C ASP A 82 -18.89 -11.02 -14.34
N ASP A 83 -19.49 -12.16 -13.94
CA ASP A 83 -20.44 -12.25 -12.82
C ASP A 83 -20.12 -13.43 -11.89
N ASN A 84 -20.67 -13.40 -10.67
CA ASN A 84 -20.58 -14.46 -9.65
C ASN A 84 -19.15 -14.88 -9.25
N ALA A 85 -18.21 -13.93 -9.36
CA ALA A 85 -16.82 -14.13 -8.99
C ALA A 85 -16.64 -14.37 -7.47
N ASP A 86 -15.52 -15.00 -7.09
CA ASP A 86 -15.14 -15.15 -5.68
C ASP A 86 -14.71 -13.84 -5.03
N LEU A 87 -14.08 -12.97 -5.82
CA LEU A 87 -13.76 -11.60 -5.44
C LEU A 87 -14.37 -10.59 -6.42
N GLN A 88 -14.84 -9.47 -5.90
CA GLN A 88 -15.24 -8.33 -6.70
C GLN A 88 -14.24 -7.19 -6.52
N ILE A 89 -13.66 -6.71 -7.62
CA ILE A 89 -12.71 -5.60 -7.64
C ILE A 89 -13.41 -4.38 -8.22
N LEU A 90 -13.67 -3.41 -7.36
CA LEU A 90 -14.30 -2.14 -7.71
C LEU A 90 -13.25 -1.03 -7.70
N VAL A 91 -13.17 -0.27 -8.79
CA VAL A 91 -12.18 0.80 -8.93
C VAL A 91 -12.87 2.14 -9.14
N GLY A 92 -12.63 3.04 -8.21
CA GLY A 92 -12.89 4.47 -8.36
C GLY A 92 -11.60 5.21 -8.71
N PHE A 93 -11.69 6.17 -9.63
CA PHE A 93 -10.57 7.01 -10.02
C PHE A 93 -11.05 8.43 -10.32
N ILE A 94 -10.47 9.42 -9.63
CA ILE A 94 -10.66 10.85 -9.89
C ILE A 94 -9.32 11.43 -10.29
N GLY A 95 -9.21 12.10 -11.43
CA GLY A 95 -7.91 12.61 -11.90
C GLY A 95 -7.95 13.84 -12.77
N GLY A 96 -6.77 14.39 -13.05
CA GLY A 96 -6.61 15.48 -14.01
C GLY A 96 -6.84 15.05 -15.45
N LYS A 97 -6.79 16.01 -16.38
CA LYS A 97 -6.75 15.72 -17.83
C LYS A 97 -5.46 14.93 -18.13
N LEU A 98 -5.54 13.88 -18.96
CA LEU A 98 -4.33 13.26 -19.55
C LEU A 98 -3.48 14.37 -20.19
N ILE A 99 -2.25 14.54 -19.73
CA ILE A 99 -1.34 15.59 -20.20
C ILE A 99 -0.47 15.00 -21.31
N PRO A 100 -0.61 15.47 -22.57
CA PRO A 100 0.30 15.07 -23.64
C PRO A 100 1.71 15.61 -23.36
N GLY A 101 2.68 14.72 -23.21
CA GLY A 101 4.10 15.01 -23.42
C GLY A 101 4.51 14.73 -24.88
N GLN A 102 5.73 15.11 -25.27
CA GLN A 102 6.22 14.85 -26.64
C GLN A 102 6.35 13.36 -26.98
N ALA A 103 6.56 12.49 -25.97
CA ALA A 103 6.71 11.03 -26.15
C ALA A 103 6.04 10.21 -25.03
N VAL A 104 5.40 10.87 -24.06
CA VAL A 104 4.80 10.23 -22.89
C VAL A 104 3.40 10.78 -22.63
N ILE A 105 2.59 9.97 -21.98
CA ILE A 105 1.25 10.32 -21.52
C ILE A 105 1.24 10.17 -20.01
N ASN A 106 0.84 11.23 -19.32
CA ASN A 106 0.78 11.25 -17.87
C ASN A 106 -0.67 11.14 -17.39
N LEU A 107 -0.88 10.23 -16.44
CA LEU A 107 -2.11 10.08 -15.67
C LEU A 107 -1.83 10.50 -14.23
N GLU A 108 -2.48 11.58 -13.81
CA GLU A 108 -2.44 12.08 -12.44
C GLU A 108 -3.83 11.96 -11.82
N GLY A 109 -3.92 11.44 -10.60
CA GLY A 109 -5.20 11.30 -9.90
C GLY A 109 -5.14 10.45 -8.65
N ASN A 110 -6.31 10.22 -8.06
CA ASN A 110 -6.49 9.45 -6.84
C ASN A 110 -7.32 8.19 -7.14
N TYR A 111 -6.87 7.06 -6.62
CA TYR A 111 -7.58 5.78 -6.67
C TYR A 111 -8.24 5.49 -5.33
N ASN A 112 -9.39 4.83 -5.41
CA ASN A 112 -9.94 4.03 -4.32
C ASN A 112 -10.37 2.69 -4.89
N ILE A 113 -9.64 1.62 -4.52
CA ILE A 113 -9.87 0.26 -4.97
C ILE A 113 -10.45 -0.51 -3.80
N LEU A 114 -11.63 -1.11 -4.00
CA LEU A 114 -12.24 -2.02 -3.04
C LEU A 114 -12.14 -3.43 -3.59
N VAL A 115 -11.65 -4.36 -2.76
CA VAL A 115 -11.69 -5.79 -3.05
C VAL A 115 -12.64 -6.43 -2.05
N LEU A 116 -13.72 -7.00 -2.55
CA LEU A 116 -14.80 -7.59 -1.76
C LEU A 116 -14.87 -9.10 -1.99
N ASN A 117 -15.34 -9.85 -1.02
CA ASN A 117 -15.74 -11.24 -1.22
C ASN A 117 -17.20 -11.35 -1.74
N LYS A 118 -17.70 -12.57 -1.97
CA LYS A 118 -19.09 -12.84 -2.41
C LYS A 118 -20.19 -12.27 -1.52
N GLU A 119 -19.88 -12.00 -0.26
CA GLU A 119 -20.81 -11.45 0.75
C GLU A 119 -20.65 -9.92 0.87
N ASN A 120 -19.94 -9.29 -0.07
CA ASN A 120 -19.60 -7.87 -0.07
C ASN A 120 -18.77 -7.43 1.16
N LYS A 121 -18.11 -8.38 1.84
CA LYS A 121 -17.17 -8.06 2.92
C LYS A 121 -15.86 -7.55 2.35
N LEU A 122 -15.35 -6.46 2.92
CA LEU A 122 -14.13 -5.80 2.49
C LEU A 122 -12.89 -6.62 2.84
N VAL A 123 -12.27 -7.23 1.83
CA VAL A 123 -11.00 -7.96 1.95
C VAL A 123 -9.83 -6.98 2.03
N THR A 124 -9.80 -5.98 1.15
CA THR A 124 -8.80 -4.91 1.23
C THR A 124 -9.29 -3.66 0.53
N ARG A 125 -8.76 -2.52 0.96
CA ARG A 125 -8.98 -1.21 0.37
C ARG A 125 -7.64 -0.56 0.08
N ILE A 126 -7.46 -0.10 -1.15
CA ILE A 126 -6.24 0.60 -1.58
C ILE A 126 -6.60 2.03 -1.97
N GLU A 127 -6.06 2.99 -1.21
CA GLU A 127 -6.12 4.42 -1.53
C GLU A 127 -4.72 4.86 -1.96
N ASP A 128 -4.58 5.43 -3.16
CA ASP A 128 -3.28 5.87 -3.68
C ASP A 128 -3.41 7.11 -4.55
N HIS A 129 -2.42 8.01 -4.47
CA HIS A 129 -2.26 9.13 -5.39
C HIS A 129 -1.20 8.78 -6.44
N VAL A 130 -1.56 8.89 -7.71
CA VAL A 130 -0.71 8.50 -8.81
C VAL A 130 -0.17 9.70 -9.59
N ASP A 131 1.10 9.58 -10.00
CA ASP A 131 1.68 10.21 -11.19
C ASP A 131 2.27 9.08 -12.05
N TYR A 132 1.50 8.58 -13.01
CA TYR A 132 1.85 7.42 -13.83
C TYR A 132 2.07 7.82 -15.27
N GLN A 133 3.26 7.48 -15.77
CA GLN A 133 3.68 7.84 -17.11
C GLN A 133 3.80 6.58 -17.97
N VAL A 134 3.24 6.64 -19.18
CA VAL A 134 3.42 5.60 -20.20
C VAL A 134 4.03 6.23 -21.46
N VAL A 135 4.82 5.45 -22.19
CA VAL A 135 5.32 5.85 -23.50
C VAL A 135 4.15 5.86 -24.47
N ALA A 136 4.01 6.92 -25.25
CA ALA A 136 3.00 7.01 -26.30
C ALA A 136 3.23 5.89 -27.33
N SER A 137 2.21 5.05 -27.54
CA SER A 137 2.27 3.89 -28.42
C SER A 137 0.89 3.64 -29.04
N SER A 138 0.78 2.67 -29.95
CA SER A 138 -0.54 2.25 -30.48
C SER A 138 -1.48 1.71 -29.39
N GLU A 139 -0.95 1.23 -28.26
CA GLU A 139 -1.75 0.81 -27.11
C GLU A 139 -2.33 2.02 -26.34
N TYR A 140 -1.65 3.16 -26.37
CA TYR A 140 -2.01 4.40 -25.69
C TYR A 140 -2.20 5.55 -26.69
N ASP A 141 -3.11 5.36 -27.65
CA ASP A 141 -3.37 6.35 -28.71
C ASP A 141 -4.44 7.38 -28.28
N MET A 142 -3.97 8.59 -27.93
CA MET A 142 -4.84 9.69 -27.55
C MET A 142 -5.54 10.41 -28.71
N ALA A 143 -5.12 10.20 -29.96
CA ALA A 143 -5.69 10.89 -31.11
C ALA A 143 -7.05 10.30 -31.50
N ASN A 144 -7.20 8.99 -31.35
CA ASN A 144 -8.39 8.25 -31.76
C ASN A 144 -9.32 7.94 -30.58
N ASP A 145 -8.78 7.62 -29.39
CA ASP A 145 -9.62 7.30 -28.23
C ASP A 145 -8.98 7.63 -26.87
N ARG A 146 -9.19 8.87 -26.43
CA ARG A 146 -8.69 9.37 -25.15
C ARG A 146 -9.31 8.65 -23.94
N LYS A 147 -10.57 8.18 -24.03
CA LYS A 147 -11.25 7.50 -22.92
C LYS A 147 -10.72 6.10 -22.75
N VAL A 148 -10.57 5.36 -23.85
CA VAL A 148 -9.95 4.02 -23.87
C VAL A 148 -8.50 4.08 -23.37
N THR A 149 -7.71 5.05 -23.86
CA THR A 149 -6.33 5.25 -23.37
C THR A 149 -6.29 5.47 -21.87
N ARG A 150 -7.18 6.32 -21.33
CA ARG A 150 -7.30 6.54 -19.88
C ARG A 150 -7.67 5.26 -19.14
N ALA A 151 -8.68 4.52 -19.60
CA ALA A 151 -9.13 3.27 -18.97
C ALA A 151 -8.02 2.21 -18.95
N ARG A 152 -7.21 2.11 -20.01
CA ARG A 152 -6.04 1.22 -20.08
C ARG A 152 -4.96 1.62 -19.08
N MET A 153 -4.61 2.91 -18.98
CA MET A 153 -3.65 3.37 -17.98
C MET A 153 -4.15 3.13 -16.54
N VAL A 154 -5.43 3.39 -16.29
CA VAL A 154 -6.11 3.09 -15.01
C VAL A 154 -6.00 1.61 -14.69
N THR A 155 -6.35 0.74 -15.63
CA THR A 155 -6.29 -0.72 -15.45
C THR A 155 -4.86 -1.22 -15.21
N SER A 156 -3.89 -0.71 -15.96
CA SER A 156 -2.47 -1.04 -15.78
C SER A 156 -1.98 -0.69 -14.37
N TYR A 157 -2.33 0.50 -13.88
CA TYR A 157 -1.94 0.95 -12.54
C TYR A 157 -2.67 0.18 -11.43
N VAL A 158 -3.97 -0.10 -11.60
CA VAL A 158 -4.75 -0.97 -10.70
C VAL A 158 -4.08 -2.35 -10.58
N GLN A 159 -3.65 -2.95 -11.69
CA GLN A 159 -2.94 -4.23 -11.65
C GLN A 159 -1.65 -4.14 -10.84
N LYS A 160 -0.88 -3.04 -10.99
CA LYS A 160 0.33 -2.80 -10.19
C LYS A 160 0.00 -2.70 -8.70
N LEU A 161 -1.06 -1.99 -8.33
CA LEU A 161 -1.49 -1.86 -6.93
C LEU A 161 -1.96 -3.19 -6.35
N LEU A 162 -2.78 -3.96 -7.07
CA LEU A 162 -3.28 -5.26 -6.63
C LEU A 162 -2.16 -6.30 -6.48
N LYS A 163 -1.10 -6.24 -7.30
CA LYS A 163 0.10 -7.08 -7.09
C LYS A 163 0.76 -6.87 -5.73
N THR A 164 0.58 -5.70 -5.10
CA THR A 164 1.09 -5.48 -3.74
C THR A 164 0.33 -6.24 -2.67
N GLN A 165 -0.88 -6.73 -3.01
CA GLN A 165 -1.78 -7.49 -2.15
C GLN A 165 -1.96 -8.94 -2.64
N GLU A 166 -1.13 -9.40 -3.60
CA GLU A 166 -1.29 -10.69 -4.28
C GLU A 166 -1.28 -11.89 -3.34
N HIS A 167 -0.56 -11.79 -2.22
CA HIS A 167 -0.51 -12.80 -1.18
C HIS A 167 -1.87 -13.08 -0.52
N LEU A 168 -2.78 -12.09 -0.50
CA LEU A 168 -4.15 -12.29 -0.02
C LEU A 168 -4.96 -13.16 -0.99
N PHE A 169 -4.58 -13.20 -2.27
CA PHE A 169 -5.36 -13.82 -3.34
C PHE A 169 -4.82 -15.18 -3.75
N SER A 170 -3.50 -15.30 -3.94
CA SER A 170 -2.84 -16.52 -4.44
C SER A 170 -2.16 -17.34 -3.33
N GLY A 171 -2.10 -16.81 -2.10
CA GLY A 171 -1.32 -17.40 -1.01
C GLY A 171 0.20 -17.32 -1.20
N SER A 172 0.66 -16.62 -2.23
CA SER A 172 2.10 -16.37 -2.46
C SER A 172 2.35 -14.98 -3.02
N ALA A 173 3.53 -14.44 -2.80
CA ALA A 173 3.95 -13.20 -3.45
C ALA A 173 5.46 -13.15 -3.67
N ASP A 174 5.85 -12.42 -4.70
CA ASP A 174 7.23 -12.02 -4.92
C ASP A 174 7.56 -10.80 -4.05
N LEU A 175 8.61 -10.96 -3.25
CA LEU A 175 9.11 -9.98 -2.32
C LEU A 175 10.48 -9.47 -2.74
N GLU A 176 10.67 -8.16 -2.66
CA GLU A 176 11.96 -7.50 -2.81
C GLU A 176 12.63 -7.38 -1.43
N ILE A 177 13.50 -8.33 -1.10
CA ILE A 177 14.12 -8.45 0.24
C ILE A 177 15.59 -7.99 0.22
N PRO A 178 15.97 -6.98 1.01
CA PRO A 178 17.37 -6.53 1.08
C PRO A 178 18.26 -7.48 1.90
N PHE A 179 19.39 -7.88 1.33
CA PHE A 179 20.47 -8.61 1.99
C PHE A 179 21.81 -7.86 1.91
N GLY A 180 22.59 -7.91 3.00
CA GLY A 180 23.84 -7.21 3.20
C GLY A 180 25.09 -8.08 3.05
N LEU A 181 26.10 -7.55 2.36
CA LEU A 181 27.48 -8.06 2.31
C LEU A 181 28.48 -6.91 2.41
N PHE A 182 29.72 -7.20 2.82
CA PHE A 182 30.79 -6.20 2.86
C PHE A 182 31.45 -6.03 1.48
N LYS A 183 31.72 -4.80 1.03
CA LYS A 183 32.43 -4.54 -0.25
C LYS A 183 33.94 -4.68 -0.08
N LYS A 184 34.62 -5.06 -1.16
CA LYS A 184 36.09 -5.05 -1.28
C LYS A 184 36.79 -5.82 -0.15
N THR A 185 36.20 -6.93 0.31
CA THR A 185 36.86 -7.89 1.20
C THR A 185 37.92 -8.64 0.41
N LYS A 186 39.09 -8.86 1.03
CA LYS A 186 40.12 -9.76 0.48
C LYS A 186 40.52 -10.82 1.49
N ASP A 187 40.60 -10.45 2.77
CA ASP A 187 40.96 -11.34 3.88
C ASP A 187 40.24 -10.91 5.20
N GLY A 188 40.21 -11.81 6.19
CA GLY A 188 39.73 -11.55 7.55
C GLY A 188 38.23 -11.72 7.76
N ALA A 189 37.74 -11.39 8.96
CA ALA A 189 36.36 -11.66 9.39
C ALA A 189 35.27 -11.13 8.44
N ALA A 190 35.49 -9.99 7.78
CA ALA A 190 34.56 -9.46 6.78
C ALA A 190 34.48 -10.34 5.52
N ASN A 191 35.61 -10.92 5.10
CA ASN A 191 35.65 -11.87 4.00
C ASN A 191 34.99 -13.19 4.38
N ASP A 192 35.33 -13.72 5.55
CA ASP A 192 34.72 -14.95 6.09
C ASP A 192 33.21 -14.77 6.25
N PHE A 193 32.77 -13.58 6.67
CA PHE A 193 31.36 -13.23 6.72
C PHE A 193 30.69 -13.39 5.37
N ASN A 194 31.26 -12.81 4.32
CA ASN A 194 30.70 -12.89 2.98
C ASN A 194 30.70 -14.31 2.42
N THR A 195 31.82 -15.05 2.60
CA THR A 195 31.96 -16.44 2.13
C THR A 195 30.92 -17.37 2.76
N ASN A 196 30.56 -17.15 4.02
CA ASN A 196 29.53 -17.94 4.70
C ASN A 196 28.11 -17.38 4.49
N SER A 197 27.94 -16.07 4.33
CA SER A 197 26.61 -15.47 4.14
C SER A 197 26.05 -15.66 2.74
N GLN A 198 26.87 -15.61 1.69
CA GLN A 198 26.38 -15.74 0.32
C GLN A 198 25.63 -17.06 0.09
N PRO A 199 26.16 -18.24 0.49
CA PRO A 199 25.42 -19.50 0.36
C PRO A 199 24.11 -19.54 1.17
N LEU A 200 24.05 -18.87 2.32
CA LEU A 200 22.83 -18.77 3.13
C LEU A 200 21.78 -17.90 2.43
N ILE A 201 22.20 -16.76 1.87
CA ILE A 201 21.33 -15.88 1.07
C ILE A 201 20.82 -16.64 -0.15
N ASP A 202 21.69 -17.32 -0.89
CA ASP A 202 21.33 -18.09 -2.08
C ASP A 202 20.32 -19.21 -1.75
N ALA A 203 20.51 -19.90 -0.62
CA ALA A 203 19.56 -20.92 -0.14
C ALA A 203 18.18 -20.32 0.18
N ILE A 204 18.14 -19.16 0.86
CA ILE A 204 16.89 -18.46 1.18
C ILE A 204 16.19 -17.97 -0.10
N VAL A 205 16.93 -17.44 -1.07
CA VAL A 205 16.39 -16.99 -2.36
C VAL A 205 15.83 -18.17 -3.15
N ALA A 206 16.50 -19.32 -3.12
CA ALA A 206 16.04 -20.53 -3.80
C ALA A 206 14.81 -21.16 -3.15
N ASN A 207 14.72 -21.13 -1.81
CA ASN A 207 13.56 -21.63 -1.07
C ASN A 207 13.36 -20.87 0.24
N SER A 208 12.50 -19.85 0.19
CA SER A 208 12.24 -18.96 1.34
C SER A 208 11.42 -19.59 2.46
N SER A 209 10.81 -20.75 2.19
CA SER A 209 9.97 -21.48 3.17
C SER A 209 10.73 -22.57 3.92
N ASP A 210 12.03 -22.78 3.62
CA ASP A 210 12.86 -23.72 4.35
C ASP A 210 13.28 -23.16 5.72
N THR A 211 12.51 -23.54 6.74
CA THR A 211 12.74 -23.14 8.13
C THR A 211 14.11 -23.55 8.65
N ALA A 212 14.67 -24.68 8.22
CA ALA A 212 15.98 -25.13 8.66
C ALA A 212 17.11 -24.24 8.09
N SER A 213 16.98 -23.82 6.84
CA SER A 213 17.91 -22.86 6.23
C SER A 213 17.80 -21.48 6.87
N LEU A 214 16.58 -21.00 7.16
CA LEU A 214 16.35 -19.75 7.89
C LEU A 214 16.97 -19.78 9.30
N ASP A 215 16.76 -20.86 10.05
CA ASP A 215 17.32 -21.03 11.40
C ASP A 215 18.85 -21.06 11.39
N LYS A 216 19.43 -21.78 10.43
CA LYS A 216 20.89 -21.80 10.23
C LYS A 216 21.43 -20.40 9.93
N ALA A 217 20.73 -19.65 9.07
CA ALA A 217 21.14 -18.29 8.71
C ALA A 217 21.04 -17.33 9.90
N ILE A 218 19.94 -17.37 10.65
CA ILE A 218 19.74 -16.57 11.87
C ILE A 218 20.85 -16.89 12.89
N ALA A 219 21.06 -18.17 13.21
CA ALA A 219 22.08 -18.57 14.18
C ALA A 219 23.48 -18.09 13.76
N TYR A 220 23.81 -18.24 12.48
CA TYR A 220 25.07 -17.74 11.93
C TYR A 220 25.18 -16.22 12.10
N TRP A 221 24.24 -15.43 11.59
CA TRP A 221 24.33 -13.96 11.65
C TRP A 221 24.29 -13.41 13.08
N THR A 222 23.52 -14.02 13.98
CA THR A 222 23.55 -13.68 15.41
C THR A 222 24.94 -13.92 16.02
N SER A 223 25.61 -15.03 15.68
CA SER A 223 26.98 -15.30 16.16
C SER A 223 28.00 -14.24 15.70
N GLN A 224 27.73 -13.54 14.60
CA GLN A 224 28.62 -12.52 14.05
C GLN A 224 28.52 -11.17 14.77
N LEU A 225 27.50 -10.96 15.61
CA LEU A 225 27.32 -9.70 16.34
C LEU A 225 28.47 -9.40 17.31
N SER A 226 29.05 -10.44 17.92
CA SER A 226 30.18 -10.34 18.86
C SER A 226 31.55 -10.46 18.22
N VAL A 227 31.63 -10.74 16.91
CA VAL A 227 32.91 -10.89 16.20
C VAL A 227 33.57 -9.52 16.01
N ASP A 228 34.89 -9.47 16.23
CA ASP A 228 35.70 -8.29 15.91
C ASP A 228 36.05 -8.30 14.42
N PHE A 229 35.44 -7.39 13.66
CA PHE A 229 35.72 -7.18 12.23
C PHE A 229 36.95 -6.30 11.99
N GLY A 230 37.64 -5.90 13.07
CA GLY A 230 38.81 -5.05 13.06
C GLY A 230 38.48 -3.59 12.77
N LYS A 231 39.48 -2.71 12.95
CA LYS A 231 39.33 -1.24 12.86
C LYS A 231 38.86 -0.71 11.49
N LYS A 232 38.91 -1.54 10.43
CA LYS A 232 38.51 -1.14 9.06
C LYS A 232 36.99 -1.20 8.84
N VAL A 233 36.28 -2.00 9.65
CA VAL A 233 34.82 -2.09 9.64
C VAL A 233 34.30 -1.37 10.86
N LYS A 234 33.63 -0.23 10.65
CA LYS A 234 32.97 0.49 11.75
C LYS A 234 31.79 -0.33 12.24
N ASP A 235 31.51 -0.32 13.55
CA ASP A 235 30.35 -1.01 14.14
C ASP A 235 29.04 -0.63 13.46
N LYS A 236 28.87 0.65 13.08
CA LYS A 236 27.72 1.10 12.30
C LYS A 236 27.53 0.29 11.01
N ILE A 237 28.61 0.03 10.27
CA ILE A 237 28.57 -0.71 9.00
C ILE A 237 28.37 -2.21 9.27
N LYS A 238 29.02 -2.75 10.31
CA LYS A 238 28.84 -4.13 10.77
C LYS A 238 27.37 -4.40 11.10
N ASN A 239 26.80 -3.60 11.99
CA ASN A 239 25.43 -3.75 12.45
C ASN A 239 24.45 -3.57 11.29
N LYS A 240 24.64 -2.57 10.43
CA LYS A 240 23.81 -2.40 9.24
C LYS A 240 23.74 -3.66 8.37
N VAL A 241 24.87 -4.31 8.10
CA VAL A 241 24.93 -5.52 7.26
C VAL A 241 24.29 -6.72 7.96
N ILE A 242 24.67 -6.97 9.21
CA ILE A 242 24.20 -8.16 9.94
C ILE A 242 22.70 -8.04 10.23
N TYR A 243 22.21 -6.89 10.69
CA TYR A 243 20.80 -6.71 11.00
C TYR A 243 19.91 -6.62 9.76
N ALA A 244 20.41 -6.21 8.59
CA ALA A 244 19.64 -6.34 7.35
C ALA A 244 19.34 -7.81 7.02
N ASN A 245 20.33 -8.69 7.23
CA ASN A 245 20.17 -10.13 7.00
C ASN A 245 19.27 -10.79 8.07
N LEU A 246 19.45 -10.45 9.35
CA LEU A 246 18.59 -10.94 10.43
C LEU A 246 17.13 -10.51 10.22
N LEU A 247 16.90 -9.24 9.89
CA LEU A 247 15.59 -8.71 9.56
C LEU A 247 14.93 -9.50 8.43
N ALA A 248 15.65 -9.73 7.33
CA ALA A 248 15.16 -10.51 6.20
C ALA A 248 14.75 -11.93 6.61
N ALA A 249 15.59 -12.65 7.38
CA ALA A 249 15.26 -14.01 7.81
C ALA A 249 14.14 -14.07 8.85
N HIS A 250 14.09 -13.15 9.81
CA HIS A 250 12.99 -13.10 10.78
C HIS A 250 11.65 -12.78 10.10
N LEU A 251 11.63 -11.87 9.11
CA LEU A 251 10.43 -11.61 8.30
C LEU A 251 9.97 -12.88 7.57
N LEU A 252 10.86 -13.56 6.87
CA LEU A 252 10.53 -14.80 6.15
C LEU A 252 10.10 -15.94 7.08
N LYS A 253 10.63 -15.97 8.31
CA LYS A 253 10.20 -16.87 9.38
C LYS A 253 8.88 -16.44 10.04
N ARG A 254 8.34 -15.28 9.67
CA ARG A 254 7.14 -14.65 10.26
C ARG A 254 7.30 -14.32 11.75
N ASP A 255 8.52 -14.12 12.22
CA ASP A 255 8.80 -13.57 13.56
C ASP A 255 8.77 -12.04 13.50
N ILE A 256 7.56 -11.49 13.47
CA ILE A 256 7.32 -10.05 13.29
C ILE A 256 7.90 -9.25 14.45
N ALA A 257 7.91 -9.79 15.67
CA ALA A 257 8.46 -9.11 16.84
C ALA A 257 9.99 -8.96 16.74
N ALA A 258 10.71 -10.04 16.39
CA ALA A 258 12.15 -9.97 16.18
C ALA A 258 12.50 -9.08 14.98
N ALA A 259 11.75 -9.20 13.89
CA ALA A 259 11.93 -8.36 12.71
C ALA A 259 11.77 -6.86 13.04
N LYS A 260 10.76 -6.46 13.82
CA LYS A 260 10.60 -5.04 14.22
C LYS A 260 11.82 -4.51 14.98
N LYS A 261 12.36 -5.30 15.91
CA LYS A 261 13.58 -4.95 16.67
C LYS A 261 14.81 -4.82 15.76
N ASP A 262 14.96 -5.71 14.79
CA ASP A 262 16.06 -5.62 13.83
C ASP A 262 15.92 -4.40 12.91
N LEU A 263 14.69 -4.05 12.52
CA LEU A 263 14.41 -2.85 11.72
C LEU A 263 14.81 -1.56 12.45
N GLU A 264 14.53 -1.45 13.75
CA GLU A 264 14.98 -0.32 14.58
C GLU A 264 16.50 -0.19 14.53
N THR A 265 17.20 -1.31 14.71
CA THR A 265 18.66 -1.34 14.65
C THR A 265 19.19 -0.97 13.26
N VAL A 266 18.55 -1.45 12.18
CA VAL A 266 18.89 -1.05 10.80
C VAL A 266 18.71 0.46 10.60
N LYS A 267 17.63 1.06 11.10
CA LYS A 267 17.38 2.51 10.97
C LYS A 267 18.44 3.35 11.70
N GLU A 268 18.85 2.95 12.89
CA GLU A 268 19.92 3.63 13.64
C GLU A 268 21.28 3.56 12.90
N ASN A 269 21.51 2.47 12.18
CA ASN A 269 22.79 2.16 11.56
C ASN A 269 22.86 2.49 10.06
N THR A 270 21.78 3.00 9.47
CA THR A 270 21.73 3.46 8.08
C THR A 270 22.01 4.95 7.97
N GLY A 271 22.43 5.38 6.79
CA GLY A 271 22.64 6.79 6.46
C GLY A 271 21.49 7.32 5.60
N PHE A 272 21.40 8.64 5.47
CA PHE A 272 20.38 9.31 4.66
C PHE A 272 20.31 8.81 3.20
N PHE A 273 21.42 8.34 2.63
CA PHE A 273 21.49 7.81 1.26
C PHE A 273 21.12 6.32 1.12
N ASP A 274 20.77 5.65 2.22
CA ASP A 274 20.38 4.24 2.21
C ASP A 274 18.90 4.06 1.88
N MET A 275 18.58 4.27 0.59
CA MET A 275 17.18 4.25 0.10
C MET A 275 16.51 2.88 0.19
N TRP A 276 17.26 1.78 0.30
CA TRP A 276 16.73 0.42 0.40
C TRP A 276 15.93 0.16 1.68
N THR A 277 16.09 0.99 2.71
CA THR A 277 15.35 0.86 3.97
C THR A 277 13.85 1.14 3.82
N SER A 278 13.46 1.91 2.78
CA SER A 278 12.05 2.19 2.49
C SER A 278 11.29 0.93 2.03
N SER A 279 11.99 -0.05 1.47
CA SER A 279 11.42 -1.33 1.01
C SER A 279 10.83 -2.16 2.15
N TYR A 280 11.26 -1.98 3.41
CA TYR A 280 10.74 -2.79 4.51
C TYR A 280 9.32 -2.45 4.93
N LYS A 281 8.89 -1.18 4.84
CA LYS A 281 7.55 -0.81 5.28
C LYS A 281 6.47 -1.59 4.51
N PRO A 282 6.48 -1.64 3.17
CA PRO A 282 5.57 -2.50 2.41
C PRO A 282 5.69 -3.99 2.76
N LEU A 283 6.89 -4.49 3.10
CA LEU A 283 7.07 -5.89 3.50
C LEU A 283 6.32 -6.20 4.81
N PHE A 284 6.49 -5.36 5.83
CA PHE A 284 5.76 -5.52 7.10
C PHE A 284 4.25 -5.47 6.88
N GLU A 285 3.77 -4.50 6.11
CA GLU A 285 2.34 -4.37 5.78
C GLU A 285 1.78 -5.65 5.14
N ARG A 286 2.55 -6.34 4.29
CA ARG A 286 2.13 -7.64 3.71
C ARG A 286 2.08 -8.77 4.72
N PHE A 287 3.09 -8.91 5.58
CA PHE A 287 3.09 -9.97 6.60
C PHE A 287 2.03 -9.76 7.68
N GLU A 288 1.58 -8.51 7.90
CA GLU A 288 0.56 -8.18 8.90
C GLU A 288 -0.86 -8.08 8.31
N SER A 289 -1.02 -8.03 6.98
CA SER A 289 -2.32 -7.76 6.36
C SER A 289 -3.39 -8.81 6.64
N THR A 290 -2.98 -10.06 6.90
CA THR A 290 -3.90 -11.16 7.20
C THR A 290 -4.52 -11.02 8.59
N ASN A 291 -3.87 -10.31 9.52
CA ASN A 291 -4.37 -10.10 10.87
C ASN A 291 -5.69 -9.30 10.85
N ALA A 292 -5.81 -8.36 9.90
CA ALA A 292 -7.04 -7.59 9.71
C ALA A 292 -8.22 -8.42 9.14
N LEU A 293 -7.98 -9.69 8.82
CA LEU A 293 -8.92 -10.63 8.21
C LEU A 293 -9.16 -11.88 9.07
N GLU A 294 -8.62 -11.93 10.30
CA GLU A 294 -8.73 -13.10 11.18
C GLU A 294 -10.19 -13.41 11.56
N ASN A 295 -11.04 -12.39 11.68
CA ASN A 295 -12.45 -12.53 12.01
C ASN A 295 -13.34 -12.04 10.85
N PRO A 296 -13.85 -12.93 9.99
CA PRO A 296 -14.67 -12.54 8.86
C PRO A 296 -15.99 -11.84 9.23
N GLU A 297 -16.55 -12.19 10.40
CA GLU A 297 -17.78 -11.57 10.92
C GLU A 297 -17.58 -10.07 11.22
N ASP A 298 -16.39 -9.70 11.66
CA ASP A 298 -16.03 -8.32 12.01
C ASP A 298 -15.67 -7.48 10.78
N MET A 299 -15.52 -8.08 9.59
CA MET A 299 -15.19 -7.34 8.37
C MET A 299 -16.32 -6.36 7.98
N ALA A 300 -15.94 -5.19 7.48
CA ALA A 300 -16.90 -4.21 6.99
C ALA A 300 -17.67 -4.76 5.77
N THR A 301 -19.00 -4.72 5.83
CA THR A 301 -19.85 -5.00 4.66
C THR A 301 -20.03 -3.71 3.87
N ILE A 302 -19.75 -3.76 2.56
CA ILE A 302 -19.92 -2.63 1.65
C ILE A 302 -21.25 -2.76 0.92
N ALA A 303 -22.08 -1.72 0.96
CA ALA A 303 -23.24 -1.62 0.08
C ALA A 303 -22.75 -1.34 -1.35
N VAL A 304 -22.83 -2.34 -2.23
CA VAL A 304 -22.35 -2.22 -3.61
C VAL A 304 -23.35 -1.42 -4.43
N THR A 305 -23.01 -0.16 -4.69
CA THR A 305 -23.68 0.74 -5.64
C THR A 305 -22.77 0.99 -6.85
N PRO A 306 -23.28 1.51 -7.98
CA PRO A 306 -22.46 1.84 -9.15
C PRO A 306 -21.30 2.81 -8.89
N ASP A 307 -21.31 3.53 -7.76
CA ASP A 307 -20.41 4.61 -7.39
C ASP A 307 -19.85 4.49 -5.95
N CYS A 308 -19.97 3.33 -5.29
CA CYS A 308 -19.54 3.13 -3.90
C CYS A 308 -18.02 3.34 -3.66
N THR A 309 -17.22 3.30 -4.72
CA THR A 309 -15.80 3.67 -4.67
C THR A 309 -15.59 5.19 -4.56
N TYR A 310 -16.56 6.01 -4.96
CA TYR A 310 -16.54 7.47 -4.87
C TYR A 310 -17.30 7.98 -3.66
N PHE A 311 -18.38 7.31 -3.25
CA PHE A 311 -19.24 7.74 -2.15
C PHE A 311 -19.52 6.62 -1.16
N THR A 312 -19.52 6.97 0.12
CA THR A 312 -20.14 6.18 1.18
C THR A 312 -21.59 6.62 1.29
N THR A 313 -22.52 5.72 0.98
CA THR A 313 -23.96 5.99 1.02
C THR A 313 -24.56 5.52 2.33
N LEU A 314 -25.32 6.42 2.96
CA LEU A 314 -26.08 6.17 4.17
C LEU A 314 -27.55 6.44 3.88
N GLU A 315 -28.42 5.51 4.26
CA GLU A 315 -29.85 5.64 4.06
C GLU A 315 -30.56 5.92 5.39
N ASN A 316 -31.57 6.77 5.33
CA ASN A 316 -32.52 7.08 6.40
C ASN A 316 -31.88 7.46 7.75
N GLY A 317 -32.02 8.72 8.13
CA GLY A 317 -31.53 9.17 9.42
C GLY A 317 -31.75 10.65 9.64
N THR A 318 -31.05 11.16 10.64
CA THR A 318 -31.09 12.55 11.04
C THR A 318 -29.68 13.13 11.10
N LEU A 319 -29.55 14.40 10.73
CA LEU A 319 -28.32 15.16 10.83
C LEU A 319 -28.58 16.42 11.65
N THR A 320 -27.68 16.73 12.59
CA THR A 320 -27.68 18.04 13.25
C THR A 320 -26.77 19.01 12.48
N TYR A 321 -27.36 20.04 11.89
CA TYR A 321 -26.65 21.09 11.18
C TYR A 321 -27.12 22.49 11.62
N LYS A 322 -26.20 23.29 12.17
CA LYS A 322 -26.49 24.66 12.68
C LYS A 322 -27.71 24.69 13.60
N ASP A 323 -27.72 23.81 14.61
CA ASP A 323 -28.77 23.68 15.62
C ASP A 323 -30.15 23.27 15.06
N LYS A 324 -30.20 22.75 13.83
CA LYS A 324 -31.40 22.16 13.23
C LYS A 324 -31.17 20.67 12.96
N THR A 325 -32.17 19.87 13.27
CA THR A 325 -32.24 18.47 12.84
C THR A 325 -32.88 18.40 11.46
N ILE A 326 -32.20 17.72 10.54
CA ILE A 326 -32.67 17.47 9.18
C ILE A 326 -32.86 15.95 9.05
N ASP A 327 -34.08 15.52 8.73
CA ASP A 327 -34.35 14.14 8.36
C ASP A 327 -33.96 13.95 6.90
N PHE A 328 -33.16 12.93 6.59
CA PHE A 328 -32.71 12.65 5.23
C PHE A 328 -33.17 11.26 4.77
N SER A 329 -33.45 11.11 3.48
CA SER A 329 -33.64 9.79 2.86
C SER A 329 -32.29 9.15 2.51
N LYS A 330 -31.33 9.96 2.06
CA LYS A 330 -29.99 9.51 1.69
C LYS A 330 -28.92 10.57 2.01
N ILE A 331 -27.75 10.12 2.43
CA ILE A 331 -26.51 10.91 2.48
C ILE A 331 -25.44 10.21 1.65
N GLU A 332 -24.69 10.98 0.86
CA GLU A 332 -23.47 10.53 0.19
C GLU A 332 -22.27 11.30 0.76
N ILE A 333 -21.27 10.57 1.26
CA ILE A 333 -20.03 11.13 1.79
C ILE A 333 -18.89 10.76 0.82
N THR A 334 -18.16 11.74 0.32
CA THR A 334 -17.05 11.49 -0.62
C THR A 334 -15.95 10.63 0.00
N SER A 335 -15.63 9.52 -0.66
CA SER A 335 -14.58 8.55 -0.29
C SER A 335 -13.21 8.91 -0.90
N ILE A 336 -13.18 9.58 -2.05
CA ILE A 336 -11.96 10.04 -2.73
C ILE A 336 -11.92 11.58 -2.63
N PRO A 337 -11.16 12.17 -1.70
CA PRO A 337 -11.13 13.62 -1.59
C PRO A 337 -10.44 14.24 -2.80
N GLU A 338 -11.04 15.28 -3.37
CA GLU A 338 -10.35 16.18 -4.30
C GLU A 338 -9.29 16.96 -3.52
N MET A 339 -8.02 16.83 -3.91
CA MET A 339 -6.97 17.71 -3.36
C MET A 339 -7.18 19.11 -3.92
N GLU A 340 -7.42 20.10 -3.05
CA GLU A 340 -7.38 21.50 -3.44
C GLU A 340 -5.95 21.84 -3.88
N SER A 341 -5.71 21.96 -5.19
CA SER A 341 -4.41 22.36 -5.72
C SER A 341 -4.29 23.88 -5.72
N GLY A 342 -3.29 24.40 -4.98
CA GLY A 342 -2.92 25.81 -4.97
C GLY A 342 -1.78 26.10 -3.97
N MET A 343 -0.79 26.90 -4.37
CA MET A 343 0.38 27.29 -3.57
C MET A 343 0.05 28.02 -2.23
N ALA A 344 -1.22 28.29 -1.94
CA ALA A 344 -1.68 29.10 -0.81
C ALA A 344 -2.72 28.40 0.10
N SER A 345 -2.92 27.09 0.00
CA SER A 345 -3.79 26.40 0.96
C SER A 345 -3.04 26.15 2.27
N LEU A 346 -3.27 27.00 3.27
CA LEU A 346 -2.83 26.80 4.66
C LEU A 346 -3.70 25.78 5.41
N LYS A 347 -4.77 25.27 4.78
CA LYS A 347 -5.59 24.19 5.34
C LYS A 347 -4.96 22.85 4.96
N THR A 348 -4.16 22.32 5.86
CA THR A 348 -3.57 20.99 5.74
C THR A 348 -4.61 19.87 5.86
N THR A 349 -5.78 20.18 6.44
CA THR A 349 -6.80 19.17 6.73
C THR A 349 -7.83 19.04 5.61
N VAL A 350 -7.92 17.84 5.05
CA VAL A 350 -8.87 17.48 3.98
C VAL A 350 -10.22 17.11 4.60
N LYS A 351 -11.31 17.72 4.12
CA LYS A 351 -12.68 17.45 4.56
C LYS A 351 -13.52 16.83 3.44
N PRO A 352 -14.21 15.70 3.68
CA PRO A 352 -15.06 15.08 2.66
C PRO A 352 -16.28 15.98 2.39
N GLU A 353 -16.74 16.01 1.14
CA GLU A 353 -18.07 16.57 0.83
C GLU A 353 -19.15 15.61 1.31
N ILE A 354 -20.22 16.18 1.86
CA ILE A 354 -21.41 15.48 2.29
C ILE A 354 -22.58 16.06 1.49
N ARG A 355 -23.27 15.18 0.77
CA ARG A 355 -24.47 15.50 -0.02
C ARG A 355 -25.67 14.88 0.69
N ILE A 356 -26.67 15.70 0.98
CA ILE A 356 -27.89 15.26 1.68
C ILE A 356 -29.06 15.31 0.72
N TYR A 357 -29.85 14.25 0.74
CA TYR A 357 -31.03 14.09 -0.06
C TYR A 357 -32.26 13.96 0.84
N GLU A 358 -33.27 14.78 0.57
CA GLU A 358 -34.60 14.69 1.19
C GLU A 358 -35.58 14.29 0.08
N ASN A 359 -36.32 13.19 0.29
CA ASN A 359 -37.18 12.60 -0.75
C ASN A 359 -36.46 12.40 -2.09
N ASP A 360 -35.22 11.90 -2.02
CA ASP A 360 -34.32 11.62 -3.15
C ASP A 360 -33.90 12.84 -3.98
N GLN A 361 -34.20 14.04 -3.50
CA GLN A 361 -33.71 15.29 -4.08
C GLN A 361 -32.56 15.85 -3.25
N LEU A 362 -31.46 16.20 -3.92
CA LEU A 362 -30.31 16.84 -3.28
C LEU A 362 -30.73 18.21 -2.72
N THR A 363 -30.71 18.37 -1.39
CA THR A 363 -31.11 19.61 -0.72
C THR A 363 -29.93 20.40 -0.14
N LEU A 364 -28.86 19.72 0.27
CA LEU A 364 -27.72 20.36 0.92
C LEU A 364 -26.38 19.73 0.50
N ARG A 365 -25.35 20.58 0.37
CA ARG A 365 -23.94 20.18 0.27
C ARG A 365 -23.12 20.92 1.31
N TYR A 366 -22.23 20.22 2.00
CA TYR A 366 -21.28 20.84 2.92
C TYR A 366 -20.05 19.94 3.15
N LYS A 367 -19.10 20.39 3.96
CA LYS A 367 -17.85 19.66 4.28
C LYS A 367 -17.94 19.05 5.69
N GLY A 368 -17.58 17.77 5.82
CA GLY A 368 -17.55 17.07 7.11
C GLY A 368 -16.48 17.60 8.06
N ASP A 369 -16.78 17.63 9.36
CA ASP A 369 -15.85 17.94 10.45
C ASP A 369 -16.33 17.37 11.79
N ASP A 370 -15.50 17.52 12.83
CA ASP A 370 -15.71 17.01 14.19
C ASP A 370 -16.98 17.54 14.90
N SER A 371 -17.57 18.62 14.38
CA SER A 371 -18.84 19.16 14.92
C SER A 371 -20.08 18.44 14.41
N LYS A 372 -19.93 17.44 13.53
CA LYS A 372 -21.03 16.79 12.82
C LYS A 372 -21.26 15.38 13.32
N GLU A 373 -22.52 15.11 13.59
CA GLU A 373 -23.03 13.79 13.95
C GLU A 373 -24.23 13.46 13.08
N ILE A 374 -24.18 12.30 12.43
CA ILE A 374 -25.28 11.69 11.70
C ILE A 374 -25.79 10.53 12.54
N VAL A 375 -27.10 10.48 12.78
CA VAL A 375 -27.75 9.37 13.49
C VAL A 375 -28.65 8.64 12.52
N LEU A 376 -28.33 7.38 12.22
CA LEU A 376 -29.10 6.53 11.32
C LEU A 376 -30.40 6.06 11.99
N SER A 377 -31.39 5.65 11.20
CA SER A 377 -32.69 5.20 11.72
C SER A 377 -32.58 3.96 12.63
N ASN A 378 -31.52 3.16 12.51
CA ASN A 378 -31.25 2.03 13.39
C ASN A 378 -30.58 2.44 14.73
N GLY A 379 -30.30 3.73 14.93
CA GLY A 379 -29.65 4.28 16.12
C GLY A 379 -28.13 4.41 16.02
N ASP A 380 -27.53 3.93 14.92
CA ASP A 380 -26.09 4.01 14.72
C ASP A 380 -25.63 5.46 14.52
N GLN A 381 -24.47 5.78 15.10
CA GLN A 381 -23.90 7.13 15.08
C GLN A 381 -22.66 7.18 14.19
N VAL A 382 -22.69 8.09 13.22
CA VAL A 382 -21.54 8.42 12.37
C VAL A 382 -20.98 9.78 12.79
N VAL A 383 -19.70 9.78 13.16
CA VAL A 383 -18.93 10.98 13.52
C VAL A 383 -17.74 11.15 12.58
N PHE A 384 -17.18 12.35 12.49
CA PHE A 384 -15.99 12.59 11.69
C PHE A 384 -14.77 12.80 12.59
N LYS A 385 -13.75 11.95 12.43
CA LYS A 385 -12.48 12.06 13.16
C LYS A 385 -11.35 12.44 12.19
N GLU A 386 -10.45 13.32 12.61
CA GLU A 386 -9.26 13.68 11.84
C GLU A 386 -8.18 12.61 12.01
N ILE A 387 -7.74 12.03 10.89
CA ILE A 387 -6.74 10.96 10.84
C ILE A 387 -5.68 11.37 9.82
N LYS A 388 -4.46 11.61 10.30
CA LYS A 388 -3.31 12.03 9.47
C LYS A 388 -3.62 13.24 8.56
N GLY A 389 -4.38 14.22 9.06
CA GLY A 389 -4.75 15.41 8.29
C GLY A 389 -5.95 15.22 7.36
N THR A 390 -6.76 14.16 7.52
CA THR A 390 -7.99 13.98 6.75
C THR A 390 -9.14 13.60 7.68
N PHE A 391 -10.27 14.29 7.59
CA PHE A 391 -11.49 13.87 8.28
C PHE A 391 -12.06 12.63 7.59
N LYS A 392 -12.23 11.55 8.36
CA LYS A 392 -12.87 10.33 7.89
C LYS A 392 -14.17 10.07 8.66
N PRO A 393 -15.26 9.67 7.98
CA PRO A 393 -16.47 9.23 8.66
C PRO A 393 -16.21 7.92 9.41
N CYS A 394 -16.67 7.85 10.64
CA CYS A 394 -16.45 6.71 11.53
C CYS A 394 -17.76 6.30 12.20
N MET A 395 -18.05 5.00 12.18
CA MET A 395 -19.15 4.39 12.90
C MET A 395 -18.73 4.12 14.34
N LYS A 396 -19.56 4.48 15.32
CA LYS A 396 -19.30 4.18 16.72
C LYS A 396 -19.67 2.73 17.05
N GLU A 397 -18.73 1.97 17.61
CA GLU A 397 -18.90 0.56 17.99
C GLU A 397 -18.39 0.35 19.43
N GLY A 398 -19.32 0.42 20.38
CA GLY A 398 -18.98 0.37 21.81
C GLY A 398 -18.10 1.54 22.23
N SER A 399 -16.88 1.25 22.69
CA SER A 399 -15.86 2.26 23.07
C SER A 399 -14.92 2.66 21.92
N HIS A 400 -15.06 2.06 20.74
CA HIS A 400 -14.19 2.29 19.59
C HIS A 400 -14.97 2.92 18.44
N TYR A 401 -14.22 3.42 17.45
CA TYR A 401 -14.78 3.98 16.23
C TYR A 401 -14.19 3.22 15.03
N ARG A 402 -15.04 2.57 14.24
CA ARG A 402 -14.61 1.97 12.98
C ARG A 402 -14.61 3.03 11.90
N ILE A 403 -13.51 3.21 11.18
CA ILE A 403 -13.51 4.07 10.00
C ILE A 403 -14.41 3.42 8.95
N MET A 404 -15.44 4.13 8.49
CA MET A 404 -16.43 3.56 7.57
C MET A 404 -15.78 3.01 6.30
N ASN A 405 -16.30 1.89 5.82
CA ASN A 405 -15.78 1.18 4.64
C ASN A 405 -14.29 0.83 4.76
N THR A 406 -13.86 0.47 5.98
CA THR A 406 -12.54 -0.10 6.29
C THR A 406 -12.67 -1.14 7.42
N ASN A 407 -11.66 -2.00 7.57
CA ASN A 407 -11.54 -2.89 8.74
C ASN A 407 -10.71 -2.25 9.87
N GLN A 408 -10.54 -0.92 9.87
CA GLN A 408 -9.69 -0.21 10.83
C GLN A 408 -10.52 0.46 11.93
N PHE A 409 -10.05 0.30 13.16
CA PHE A 409 -10.60 0.93 14.35
C PHE A 409 -9.65 2.03 14.86
N ILE A 410 -10.25 3.05 15.46
CA ILE A 410 -9.54 4.08 16.21
C ILE A 410 -10.19 4.24 17.58
N GLU A 411 -9.36 4.53 18.57
CA GLU A 411 -9.78 4.85 19.94
C GLU A 411 -10.42 6.25 20.01
#